data_AF-F8UNI2-F1
#
_entry.id   AF-F8UNI2-F1
#
_cell.length_a   1.000
_cell.length_b   1.000
_cell.length_c   1.000
_cell.angle_alpha   90.00
_cell.angle_beta   90.00
_cell.angle_gamma   90.00
#
_symmetry.space_group_name_H-M   'P 1'
#
loop_
_entity.id
_entity.type
_entity.pdbx_description
1 polymer ?
#
loop_
_entity_poly.entity_id
_entity_poly.type
_entity_poly.pdbx_seq_one_letter_code
_entity_poly.pdbx_strand_id
1 'polypeptide(L)'
;MDALEKWLEFLVEPKSNTVRQLELSNEEIKLAKSELYRLSMDSNEREQYNMREKAIYDRISALENAEAKGKREGRLEVVKESLSQGLEISLISKITGLSEEEILKIKKDI
;
A
#
# COMPACT_ATOMS: atom_id res chain seq x y z
N MET A 1 -21.11 23.02 -9.28
CA MET A 1 -21.56 21.98 -10.20
C MET A 1 -22.38 20.99 -9.41
N ASP A 2 -23.66 20.84 -9.75
CA ASP A 2 -24.52 19.84 -9.11
C ASP A 2 -24.19 18.43 -9.62
N ALA A 3 -24.90 17.41 -9.13
CA ALA A 3 -24.63 16.02 -9.52
C ALA A 3 -24.91 15.78 -11.03
N LEU A 4 -25.98 16.35 -11.56
CA LEU A 4 -26.39 16.14 -12.96
C LEU A 4 -25.39 16.78 -13.92
N GLU A 5 -24.97 18.01 -13.64
CA GLU A 5 -23.96 18.73 -14.44
C GLU A 5 -22.64 17.96 -14.50
N LYS A 6 -22.21 17.33 -13.38
CA LYS A 6 -20.99 16.50 -13.33
C LYS A 6 -21.10 15.26 -14.23
N TRP A 7 -22.22 14.57 -14.16
CA TRP A 7 -22.47 13.39 -14.99
C TRP A 7 -22.63 13.74 -16.46
N LEU A 8 -23.26 14.88 -16.76
CA LEU A 8 -23.37 15.38 -18.13
C LEU A 8 -22.00 15.68 -18.73
N GLU A 9 -21.15 16.39 -18.01
CA GLU A 9 -19.77 16.68 -18.43
C GLU A 9 -18.99 15.37 -18.69
N PHE A 10 -19.14 14.36 -17.82
CA PHE A 10 -18.52 13.04 -18.01
C PHE A 10 -19.03 12.29 -19.25
N LEU A 11 -20.34 12.30 -19.50
CA LEU A 11 -20.94 11.59 -20.63
C LEU A 11 -20.63 12.28 -21.97
N VAL A 12 -20.49 13.60 -21.98
CA VAL A 12 -20.18 14.40 -23.17
C VAL A 12 -18.71 14.30 -23.53
N GLU A 13 -17.81 14.57 -22.56
CA GLU A 13 -16.36 14.54 -22.80
C GLU A 13 -15.62 13.94 -21.60
N PRO A 14 -15.55 12.60 -21.47
CA PRO A 14 -14.92 11.93 -20.32
C PRO A 14 -13.42 12.23 -20.18
N LYS A 15 -12.79 12.77 -21.23
CA LYS A 15 -11.37 13.15 -21.29
C LYS A 15 -11.13 14.64 -20.98
N SER A 16 -12.18 15.43 -20.76
CA SER A 16 -12.05 16.87 -20.51
C SER A 16 -11.22 17.13 -19.26
N ASN A 17 -10.61 18.32 -19.18
CA ASN A 17 -9.89 18.71 -17.97
C ASN A 17 -10.86 18.84 -16.78
N THR A 18 -12.11 19.25 -17.03
CA THR A 18 -13.17 19.32 -16.03
C THR A 18 -13.39 17.95 -15.39
N VAL A 19 -13.56 16.88 -16.20
CA VAL A 19 -13.73 15.52 -15.70
C VAL A 19 -12.51 15.06 -14.90
N ARG A 20 -11.29 15.41 -15.32
CA ARG A 20 -10.07 15.08 -14.54
C ARG A 20 -10.07 15.71 -13.15
N GLN A 21 -10.55 16.93 -13.02
CA GLN A 21 -10.67 17.57 -11.71
C GLN A 21 -11.80 16.93 -10.88
N LEU A 22 -12.89 16.49 -11.53
CA LEU A 22 -13.98 15.78 -10.86
C LEU A 22 -13.52 14.44 -10.27
N GLU A 23 -12.59 13.72 -10.92
CA GLU A 23 -12.02 12.47 -10.38
C GLU A 23 -11.35 12.64 -9.01
N LEU A 24 -10.87 13.85 -8.67
CA LEU A 24 -10.22 14.13 -7.39
C LEU A 24 -11.21 14.31 -6.22
N SER A 25 -12.46 14.64 -6.54
CA SER A 25 -13.48 15.02 -5.54
C SER A 25 -14.76 14.19 -5.60
N ASN A 26 -14.95 13.38 -6.65
CA ASN A 26 -16.09 12.51 -6.84
C ASN A 26 -15.61 11.09 -7.20
N GLU A 27 -15.69 10.18 -6.23
CA GLU A 27 -15.28 8.78 -6.40
C GLU A 27 -16.16 8.02 -7.42
N GLU A 28 -17.44 8.37 -7.57
CA GLU A 28 -18.34 7.70 -8.52
C GLU A 28 -17.92 7.98 -9.96
N ILE A 29 -17.56 9.23 -10.26
CA ILE A 29 -17.04 9.64 -11.59
C ILE A 29 -15.70 8.97 -11.88
N LYS A 30 -14.82 8.86 -10.87
CA LYS A 30 -13.52 8.19 -10.99
C LYS A 30 -13.67 6.69 -11.25
N LEU A 31 -14.60 6.02 -10.58
CA LEU A 31 -14.92 4.62 -10.82
C LEU A 31 -15.52 4.41 -12.23
N ALA A 32 -16.50 5.23 -12.62
CA ALA A 32 -17.11 5.16 -13.94
C ALA A 32 -16.09 5.34 -15.07
N LYS A 33 -15.14 6.27 -14.91
CA LYS A 33 -14.07 6.51 -15.90
C LYS A 33 -13.06 5.36 -15.97
N SER A 34 -12.72 4.77 -14.83
CA SER A 34 -11.89 3.56 -14.77
C SER A 34 -12.53 2.41 -15.53
N GLU A 35 -13.82 2.16 -15.30
CA GLU A 35 -14.60 1.14 -16.01
C GLU A 35 -14.71 1.43 -17.51
N LEU A 36 -14.91 2.70 -17.90
CA LEU A 36 -14.91 3.11 -19.30
C LEU A 36 -13.59 2.74 -20.00
N TYR A 37 -12.44 3.02 -19.39
CA TYR A 37 -11.13 2.67 -19.96
C TYR A 37 -10.90 1.15 -19.98
N ARG A 38 -11.34 0.43 -18.95
CA ARG A 38 -11.27 -1.04 -18.92
C ARG A 38 -12.08 -1.67 -20.04
N LEU A 39 -13.27 -1.14 -20.33
CA LEU A 39 -14.20 -1.63 -21.36
C LEU A 39 -13.94 -1.04 -22.75
N SER A 40 -13.07 -0.03 -22.85
CA SER A 40 -12.76 0.61 -24.12
C SER A 40 -12.14 -0.38 -25.10
N MET A 41 -12.56 -0.28 -26.36
CA MET A 41 -11.91 -1.03 -27.45
C MET A 41 -10.55 -0.45 -27.82
N ASP A 42 -10.20 0.76 -27.35
CA ASP A 42 -8.92 1.42 -27.58
C ASP A 42 -7.80 0.74 -26.76
N SER A 43 -6.77 0.24 -27.46
CA SER A 43 -5.67 -0.49 -26.84
C SER A 43 -4.78 0.39 -25.96
N ASN A 44 -4.59 1.66 -26.32
CA ASN A 44 -3.77 2.60 -25.56
C ASN A 44 -4.48 2.98 -24.25
N GLU A 45 -5.80 3.16 -24.28
CA GLU A 45 -6.58 3.41 -23.06
C GLU A 45 -6.51 2.24 -22.07
N ARG A 46 -6.64 1.00 -22.57
CA ARG A 46 -6.48 -0.19 -21.73
C ARG A 46 -5.08 -0.32 -21.16
N GLU A 47 -4.05 -0.02 -21.96
CA GLU A 47 -2.66 -0.03 -21.50
C GLU A 47 -2.43 0.99 -20.38
N GLN A 48 -2.91 2.22 -20.54
CA GLN A 48 -2.82 3.25 -19.49
C GLN A 48 -3.54 2.84 -18.21
N TYR A 49 -4.71 2.21 -18.32
CA TYR A 49 -5.42 1.66 -17.16
C TYR A 49 -4.58 0.59 -16.45
N ASN A 50 -4.08 -0.40 -17.20
CA ASN A 50 -3.26 -1.49 -16.65
C ASN A 50 -1.97 -0.96 -15.98
N MET A 51 -1.34 0.06 -16.57
CA MET A 51 -0.15 0.70 -15.98
C MET A 51 -0.47 1.37 -14.63
N ARG A 52 -1.61 2.05 -14.53
CA ARG A 52 -2.05 2.69 -13.27
C ARG A 52 -2.37 1.63 -12.22
N GLU A 53 -3.10 0.59 -12.60
CA GLU A 53 -3.42 -0.52 -11.73
C GLU A 53 -2.15 -1.20 -11.19
N LYS A 54 -1.18 -1.48 -12.08
CA LYS A 54 0.13 -2.00 -11.69
C LYS A 54 0.85 -1.08 -10.70
N ALA A 55 0.89 0.22 -10.95
CA ALA A 55 1.55 1.18 -10.06
C ALA A 55 0.91 1.22 -8.66
N ILE A 56 -0.42 1.04 -8.57
CA ILE A 56 -1.13 0.94 -7.29
C ILE A 56 -0.69 -0.32 -6.55
N TYR A 57 -0.70 -1.48 -7.22
CA TYR A 57 -0.26 -2.73 -6.59
C TYR A 57 1.21 -2.72 -6.18
N ASP A 58 2.09 -2.16 -7.02
CA ASP A 58 3.51 -2.00 -6.71
C ASP A 58 3.68 -1.13 -5.45
N ARG A 59 2.91 -0.04 -5.32
CA ARG A 59 2.93 0.82 -4.13
C ARG A 59 2.44 0.10 -2.88
N ILE A 60 1.32 -0.63 -2.98
CA ILE A 60 0.77 -1.41 -1.85
C ILE A 60 1.82 -2.44 -1.40
N SER A 61 2.35 -3.22 -2.33
CA SER A 61 3.37 -4.22 -2.07
C SER A 61 4.63 -3.61 -1.44
N ALA A 62 5.07 -2.44 -1.91
CA ALA A 62 6.22 -1.74 -1.33
C ALA A 62 5.96 -1.29 0.12
N LEU A 63 4.77 -0.78 0.42
CA LEU A 63 4.38 -0.36 1.77
C LEU A 63 4.29 -1.55 2.73
N GLU A 64 3.63 -2.63 2.32
CA GLU A 64 3.52 -3.85 3.13
C GLU A 64 4.89 -4.46 3.43
N ASN A 65 5.77 -4.54 2.41
CA ASN A 65 7.14 -5.01 2.59
C ASN A 65 7.93 -4.10 3.54
N ALA A 66 7.79 -2.78 3.41
CA ALA A 66 8.47 -1.83 4.29
C ALA A 66 7.99 -1.97 5.75
N GLU A 67 6.68 -2.11 5.97
CA GLU A 67 6.11 -2.30 7.31
C GLU A 67 6.58 -3.63 7.93
N ALA A 68 6.52 -4.72 7.17
CA ALA A 68 6.98 -6.03 7.64
C ALA A 68 8.48 -6.03 7.98
N LYS A 69 9.29 -5.41 7.12
CA LYS A 69 10.74 -5.23 7.34
C LYS A 69 11.00 -4.41 8.60
N GLY A 70 10.33 -3.26 8.76
CA GLY A 70 10.47 -2.39 9.93
C GLY A 70 10.08 -3.08 11.24
N LYS A 71 8.96 -3.81 11.27
CA LYS A 71 8.53 -4.60 12.45
C LYS A 71 9.53 -5.70 12.81
N ARG A 72 10.15 -6.32 11.81
CA ARG A 72 11.18 -7.35 12.03
C ARG A 72 12.47 -6.72 12.56
N GLU A 73 12.95 -5.66 11.92
CA GLU A 73 14.19 -4.97 12.29
C GLU A 73 14.10 -4.36 13.68
N GLY A 74 12.99 -3.67 14.01
CA GLY A 74 12.77 -3.13 15.35
C GLY A 74 12.73 -4.19 16.44
N ARG A 75 12.10 -5.36 16.17
CA ARG A 75 12.14 -6.48 17.12
C ARG A 75 13.55 -7.02 17.31
N LEU A 76 14.32 -7.16 16.24
CA LEU A 76 15.71 -7.63 16.31
C LEU A 76 16.58 -6.65 17.12
N GLU A 77 16.42 -5.35 16.92
CA GLU A 77 17.14 -4.32 17.65
C GLU A 77 16.84 -4.37 19.15
N VAL A 78 15.56 -4.49 19.52
CA VAL A 78 15.14 -4.64 20.93
C VAL A 78 15.74 -5.90 21.56
N VAL A 79 15.77 -7.04 20.85
CA VAL A 79 16.39 -8.27 21.35
C VAL A 79 17.89 -8.08 21.56
N LYS A 80 18.60 -7.51 20.58
CA LYS A 80 20.05 -7.29 20.65
C LYS A 80 20.42 -6.38 21.81
N GLU A 81 19.71 -5.27 21.98
CA GLU A 81 19.93 -4.33 23.07
C GLU A 81 19.55 -4.93 24.43
N SER A 82 18.50 -5.76 24.48
CA SER A 82 18.15 -6.44 25.72
C SER A 82 19.21 -7.47 26.14
N LEU A 83 19.75 -8.21 25.18
CA LEU A 83 20.83 -9.17 25.42
C LEU A 83 22.13 -8.48 25.84
N SER A 84 22.46 -7.32 25.25
CA SER A 84 23.66 -6.55 25.61
C SER A 84 23.57 -6.00 27.05
N GLN A 85 22.37 -5.65 27.50
CA GLN A 85 22.09 -5.23 28.87
C GLN A 85 21.97 -6.40 29.87
N GLY A 86 22.11 -7.65 29.41
CA GLY A 86 22.10 -8.83 30.27
C GLY A 86 20.72 -9.25 30.77
N LEU A 87 19.65 -8.84 30.09
CA LEU A 87 18.28 -9.29 30.41
C LEU A 87 18.12 -10.79 30.18
N GLU A 88 17.37 -11.44 31.07
CA GLU A 88 17.04 -12.87 30.97
C GLU A 88 16.23 -13.17 29.70
N ILE A 89 16.54 -14.29 29.05
CA ILE A 89 15.91 -14.69 27.78
C ILE A 89 14.38 -14.83 27.94
N SER A 90 13.93 -15.36 29.07
CA SER A 90 12.50 -15.51 29.38
C SER A 90 11.76 -14.17 29.48
N LEU A 91 12.44 -13.11 29.93
CA LEU A 91 11.88 -11.75 29.98
C LEU A 91 11.86 -11.12 28.59
N ILE A 92 12.93 -11.28 27.81
CA ILE A 92 13.00 -10.80 26.41
C ILE A 92 11.89 -11.46 25.58
N SER A 93 11.65 -12.76 25.77
CA SER A 93 10.57 -13.50 25.13
C SER A 93 9.20 -12.88 25.42
N LYS A 94 8.92 -12.55 26.69
CA LYS A 94 7.67 -11.88 27.09
C LYS A 94 7.52 -10.48 26.50
N ILE A 95 8.60 -9.69 26.43
CA ILE A 95 8.57 -8.32 25.91
C ILE A 95 8.36 -8.30 24.40
N THR A 96 9.06 -9.18 23.67
CA THR A 96 9.12 -9.15 22.20
C THR A 96 8.11 -10.07 21.52
N GLY A 97 7.53 -11.01 22.28
CA GLY A 97 6.64 -12.06 21.78
C GLY A 97 7.36 -13.14 20.96
N LEU A 98 8.70 -13.14 20.93
CA LEU A 98 9.50 -14.16 20.27
C LEU A 98 9.69 -15.37 21.18
N SER A 99 9.84 -16.54 20.59
CA SER A 99 10.24 -17.74 21.33
C SER A 99 11.68 -17.62 21.84
N GLU A 100 11.98 -18.31 22.94
CA GLU A 100 13.35 -18.37 23.47
C GLU A 100 14.34 -18.94 22.44
N GLU A 101 13.88 -19.87 21.59
CA GLU A 101 14.66 -20.45 20.49
C GLU A 101 15.05 -19.40 19.44
N GLU A 102 14.13 -18.51 19.07
CA GLU A 102 14.42 -17.41 18.14
C GLU A 102 15.42 -16.42 18.74
N ILE A 103 15.26 -16.08 20.02
CA ILE A 103 16.19 -15.21 20.74
C ILE A 103 17.58 -15.85 20.82
N LEU A 104 17.67 -17.16 21.07
CA LEU A 104 18.92 -17.91 21.09
C LEU A 104 19.61 -17.94 19.72
N LYS A 105 18.85 -18.03 18.62
CA LYS A 105 19.41 -17.89 17.27
C LYS A 105 20.01 -16.51 17.07
N ILE A 106 19.27 -15.45 17.41
CA ILE A 106 19.76 -14.08 17.32
C ILE A 106 21.03 -13.90 18.16
N LYS A 107 21.08 -14.46 19.37
CA LYS A 107 22.28 -14.43 20.23
C LYS A 107 23.51 -15.09 19.62
N LYS A 108 23.34 -16.11 18.77
CA LYS A 108 24.44 -16.78 18.07
C LYS A 108 24.96 -15.98 16.87
N ASP A 109 24.13 -15.10 16.32
CA ASP A 109 24.43 -14.27 15.15
C ASP A 109 24.98 -12.87 15.52
N ILE A 110 25.14 -12.59 16.83
CA ILE A 110 25.81 -11.39 17.39
C ILE A 110 27.25 -11.75 17.71
#